data_AF-A0A3N9WDP0-F1
#
_entry.id   AF-A0A3N9WDP0-F1
#
_cell.length_a   1.000
_cell.length_b   1.000
_cell.length_c   1.000
_cell.angle_alpha   90.00
_cell.angle_beta   90.00
_cell.angle_gamma   90.00
#
_symmetry.space_group_name_H-M   'P 1'
#
loop_
_entity.id
_entity.type
_entity.pdbx_description
1 polymer ?
#
loop_
_entity_poly.entity_id
_entity_poly.type
_entity_poly.pdbx_seq_one_letter_code
_entity_poly.pdbx_strand_id
1 'polypeptide(L)'
;MFLHDRIALVTGASRGIGVSTAEILARRGAKVAVSARTVSDLEAVAASIRKNGGEALAVPGDVVEPAHVASMFETVVKKWGRLDILVNNAGLGTPAKPVEEILPEEWDQTILLNLKSVYLCIRAAAPVMKRQGYGRIVNVSSFAGLFFSRLSGPHYSSAKACVIGFTRHMAAELGPFGICVNSV
;
A
#
# COMPACT_ATOMS: atom_id res chain seq x y z
N MET A 1 -2.95 -22.36 9.05
CA MET A 1 -2.85 -21.18 8.15
C MET A 1 -1.61 -20.38 8.54
N PHE A 2 -0.77 -19.94 7.61
CA PHE A 2 0.55 -19.37 7.92
C PHE A 2 0.57 -17.86 8.28
N LEU A 3 -0.56 -17.15 8.15
CA LEU A 3 -0.67 -15.73 8.56
C LEU A 3 -1.62 -15.53 9.75
N HIS A 4 -1.86 -16.59 10.55
CA HIS A 4 -2.73 -16.51 11.72
C HIS A 4 -2.31 -15.37 12.65
N ASP A 5 -3.30 -14.60 13.11
CA ASP A 5 -3.14 -13.41 13.98
C ASP A 5 -2.25 -12.29 13.45
N ARG A 6 -1.82 -12.35 12.18
CA ARG A 6 -1.09 -11.24 11.57
C ARG A 6 -2.06 -10.13 11.18
N ILE A 7 -1.66 -8.90 11.47
CA ILE A 7 -2.44 -7.71 11.13
C ILE A 7 -1.91 -7.11 9.84
N ALA A 8 -2.76 -7.03 8.82
CA ALA A 8 -2.42 -6.48 7.51
C ALA A 8 -3.18 -5.18 7.24
N LEU A 9 -2.50 -4.19 6.67
CA LEU A 9 -3.12 -3.01 6.06
C LEU A 9 -2.84 -3.01 4.56
N VAL A 10 -3.89 -2.97 3.74
CA VAL A 10 -3.81 -2.92 2.27
C VAL A 10 -4.38 -1.59 1.78
N THR A 11 -3.55 -0.78 1.11
CA THR A 11 -3.98 0.49 0.50
C THR A 11 -4.50 0.27 -0.93
N GLY A 12 -5.41 1.14 -1.40
CA GLY A 12 -6.06 0.96 -2.70
C GLY A 12 -6.93 -0.29 -2.76
N ALA A 13 -7.49 -0.72 -1.64
CA ALA A 13 -8.21 -1.99 -1.49
C ALA A 13 -9.72 -1.89 -1.79
N SER A 14 -10.13 -1.01 -2.70
CA SER A 14 -11.51 -0.90 -3.17
C SER A 14 -11.79 -1.64 -4.48
N ARG A 15 -10.74 -1.99 -5.25
CA ARG A 15 -10.86 -2.75 -6.51
C ARG A 15 -9.58 -3.47 -6.89
N GLY A 16 -9.67 -4.36 -7.88
CA GLY A 16 -8.53 -5.00 -8.55
C GLY A 16 -7.59 -5.73 -7.59
N ILE A 17 -6.28 -5.55 -7.78
CA ILE A 17 -5.21 -6.23 -7.03
C ILE A 17 -5.36 -6.02 -5.52
N GLY A 18 -5.79 -4.83 -5.07
CA GLY A 18 -5.97 -4.53 -3.65
C GLY A 18 -7.02 -5.41 -2.98
N VAL A 19 -8.17 -5.61 -3.64
CA VAL A 19 -9.26 -6.48 -3.14
C VAL A 19 -8.80 -7.93 -3.11
N SER A 20 -8.24 -8.42 -4.22
CA SER A 20 -7.74 -9.80 -4.27
C SER A 20 -6.67 -10.06 -3.23
N THR A 21 -5.78 -9.10 -2.99
CA THR A 21 -4.74 -9.20 -1.95
C THR A 21 -5.37 -9.26 -0.56
N ALA A 22 -6.31 -8.37 -0.24
CA ALA A 22 -6.98 -8.35 1.05
C ALA A 22 -7.72 -9.68 1.33
N GLU A 23 -8.45 -10.19 0.34
CA GLU A 23 -9.16 -11.47 0.45
C GLU A 23 -8.19 -12.66 0.62
N ILE A 24 -7.10 -12.69 -0.14
CA ILE A 24 -6.08 -13.76 -0.01
C ILE A 24 -5.45 -13.73 1.38
N LEU A 25 -5.07 -12.55 1.88
CA LEU A 25 -4.50 -12.41 3.22
C LEU A 25 -5.47 -12.91 4.29
N ALA A 26 -6.74 -12.53 4.20
CA ALA A 26 -7.78 -12.99 5.11
C ALA A 26 -8.01 -14.50 5.04
N ARG A 27 -8.10 -15.08 3.83
CA ARG A 27 -8.17 -16.54 3.61
C ARG A 27 -6.94 -17.29 4.12
N ARG A 28 -5.82 -16.60 4.36
CA ARG A 28 -4.60 -17.16 4.94
C ARG A 28 -4.46 -16.88 6.44
N GLY A 29 -5.51 -16.33 7.07
CA GLY A 29 -5.64 -16.18 8.52
C GLY A 29 -5.27 -14.80 9.08
N ALA A 30 -4.95 -13.83 8.23
CA ALA A 30 -4.66 -12.48 8.66
C ALA A 30 -5.94 -11.70 9.01
N LYS A 31 -5.85 -10.75 9.94
CA LYS A 31 -6.87 -9.72 10.15
C LYS A 31 -6.53 -8.54 9.26
N VAL A 32 -7.46 -8.09 8.43
CA VAL A 32 -7.15 -7.20 7.30
C VAL A 32 -7.87 -5.86 7.41
N ALA A 33 -7.12 -4.77 7.55
CA ALA A 33 -7.62 -3.44 7.27
C ALA A 33 -7.52 -3.13 5.77
N VAL A 34 -8.64 -2.72 5.19
CA VAL A 34 -8.73 -2.27 3.79
C VAL A 34 -8.88 -0.76 3.76
N SER A 35 -8.06 -0.08 2.95
CA SER A 35 -8.07 1.38 2.86
C SER A 35 -8.12 1.88 1.43
N ALA A 36 -8.96 2.89 1.23
CA ALA A 36 -9.21 3.66 0.01
C ALA A 36 -10.07 4.89 0.41
N ARG A 37 -10.45 5.72 -0.56
CA ARG A 37 -11.22 6.95 -0.29
C ARG A 37 -12.71 6.68 -0.04
N THR A 38 -13.31 5.77 -0.80
CA THR A 38 -14.75 5.54 -0.78
C THR A 38 -15.14 4.54 0.31
N VAL A 39 -15.90 4.99 1.31
CA VAL A 39 -16.33 4.16 2.46
C VAL A 39 -17.17 2.97 2.01
N SER A 40 -18.13 3.17 1.10
CA SER A 40 -19.03 2.10 0.63
C SER A 40 -18.29 0.95 -0.04
N ASP A 41 -17.28 1.27 -0.86
CA ASP A 41 -16.48 0.26 -1.55
C ASP A 41 -15.67 -0.58 -0.54
N LEU A 42 -15.10 0.07 0.47
CA LEU A 42 -14.35 -0.60 1.52
C LEU A 42 -15.24 -1.49 2.37
N GLU A 43 -16.42 -1.03 2.75
CA GLU A 43 -17.36 -1.83 3.53
C GLU A 43 -17.87 -3.04 2.74
N ALA A 44 -18.07 -2.92 1.42
CA ALA A 44 -18.41 -4.07 0.59
C ALA A 44 -17.31 -5.14 0.63
N VAL A 45 -16.04 -4.74 0.51
CA VAL A 45 -14.89 -5.65 0.58
C VAL A 45 -14.74 -6.25 1.98
N ALA A 46 -14.82 -5.44 3.03
CA ALA A 46 -14.69 -5.89 4.40
C ALA A 46 -15.85 -6.84 4.78
N ALA A 47 -17.08 -6.55 4.35
CA ALA A 47 -18.23 -7.43 4.53
C ALA A 47 -18.07 -8.76 3.79
N SER A 48 -17.55 -8.75 2.56
CA SER A 48 -17.22 -9.98 1.81
C SER A 48 -16.22 -10.84 2.57
N ILE A 49 -15.14 -10.24 3.09
CA ILE A 49 -14.14 -10.96 3.88
C ILE A 49 -14.77 -11.56 5.15
N ARG A 50 -15.57 -10.78 5.87
CA ARG A 50 -16.29 -11.24 7.07
C ARG A 50 -17.26 -12.39 6.77
N LYS A 51 -18.01 -12.29 5.67
CA LYS A 51 -18.93 -13.35 5.21
C LYS A 51 -18.22 -14.67 4.93
N ASN A 52 -16.96 -14.61 4.49
CA ASN A 52 -16.11 -15.77 4.24
C ASN A 52 -15.29 -16.22 5.47
N GLY A 53 -15.67 -15.77 6.67
CA GLY A 53 -15.05 -16.20 7.93
C GLY A 53 -13.73 -15.52 8.31
N GLY A 54 -13.32 -14.48 7.56
CA GLY A 54 -12.15 -13.66 7.89
C GLY A 54 -12.51 -12.49 8.82
N GLU A 55 -11.49 -11.82 9.35
CA GLU A 55 -11.65 -10.57 10.10
C GLU A 55 -11.19 -9.39 9.25
N ALA A 56 -12.06 -8.39 9.05
CA ALA A 56 -11.73 -7.21 8.27
C ALA A 56 -12.32 -5.91 8.80
N LEU A 57 -11.57 -4.82 8.61
CA LEU A 57 -11.91 -3.45 9.01
C LEU A 57 -11.80 -2.51 7.80
N ALA A 58 -12.84 -1.73 7.52
CA ALA A 58 -12.76 -0.63 6.57
C ALA A 58 -12.09 0.59 7.24
N VAL A 59 -11.05 1.13 6.61
CA VAL A 59 -10.30 2.29 7.12
C VAL A 59 -10.20 3.32 6.00
N PRO A 60 -11.21 4.20 5.83
CA PRO A 60 -11.21 5.18 4.78
C PRO A 60 -10.08 6.22 4.98
N GLY A 61 -9.49 6.66 3.89
CA GLY A 61 -8.42 7.66 3.92
C GLY A 61 -7.83 7.91 2.53
N ASP A 62 -7.29 9.11 2.35
CA ASP A 62 -6.48 9.43 1.18
C ASP A 62 -4.99 9.28 1.51
N VAL A 63 -4.31 8.38 0.81
CA VAL A 63 -2.90 8.06 1.07
C VAL A 63 -1.93 9.16 0.66
N VAL A 64 -2.38 10.17 -0.08
CA VAL A 64 -1.55 11.36 -0.37
C VAL A 64 -1.58 12.40 0.75
N GLU A 65 -2.56 12.28 1.67
CA GLU A 65 -2.77 13.19 2.78
C GLU A 65 -2.11 12.67 4.07
N PRO A 66 -1.07 13.33 4.61
CA PRO A 66 -0.34 12.86 5.79
C PRO A 66 -1.23 12.63 7.02
N ALA A 67 -2.25 13.47 7.23
CA ALA A 67 -3.18 13.35 8.34
C ALA A 67 -4.08 12.11 8.22
N HIS A 68 -4.56 11.80 7.01
CA HIS A 68 -5.33 10.59 6.75
C HIS A 68 -4.45 9.34 6.97
N VAL A 69 -3.22 9.34 6.45
CA VAL A 69 -2.28 8.24 6.68
C VAL A 69 -2.03 8.03 8.17
N ALA A 70 -1.77 9.08 8.95
CA ALA A 70 -1.61 8.95 10.40
C ALA A 70 -2.84 8.30 11.06
N SER A 71 -4.04 8.81 10.76
CA SER A 71 -5.30 8.30 11.30
C SER A 71 -5.59 6.84 10.91
N MET A 72 -5.25 6.44 9.68
CA MET A 72 -5.40 5.07 9.21
C MET A 72 -4.59 4.10 10.07
N PHE A 73 -3.31 4.40 10.29
CA PHE A 73 -2.41 3.56 11.08
C PHE A 73 -2.80 3.56 12.57
N GLU A 74 -3.19 4.72 13.11
CA GLU A 74 -3.72 4.82 14.48
C GLU A 74 -4.95 3.95 14.68
N THR A 75 -5.88 3.93 13.73
CA THR A 75 -7.10 3.12 13.79
C THR A 75 -6.78 1.63 13.81
N VAL A 76 -5.86 1.19 12.94
CA VAL A 76 -5.40 -0.21 12.88
C VAL A 76 -4.72 -0.62 14.19
N VAL A 77 -3.79 0.19 14.69
CA VAL A 77 -3.08 -0.07 15.95
C VAL A 77 -4.01 0.00 17.16
N LYS A 78 -4.97 0.93 17.19
CA LYS A 78 -5.97 1.01 18.26
C LYS A 78 -6.87 -0.22 18.27
N LYS A 79 -7.23 -0.76 17.10
CA LYS A 79 -8.10 -1.93 16.98
C LYS A 79 -7.40 -3.24 17.38
N TRP A 80 -6.16 -3.44 16.94
CA TRP A 80 -5.49 -4.74 17.06
C TRP A 80 -4.16 -4.72 17.81
N GLY A 81 -3.72 -3.56 18.29
CA GLY A 81 -2.50 -3.39 19.08
C GLY A 81 -1.19 -3.48 18.29
N ARG A 82 -1.25 -3.85 17.01
CA ARG A 82 -0.07 -4.13 16.17
C ARG A 82 -0.32 -3.91 14.68
N LEU A 83 0.76 -3.85 13.90
CA LEU A 83 0.75 -3.94 12.44
C LEU A 83 1.89 -4.84 11.96
N ASP A 84 1.57 -5.94 11.29
CA ASP A 84 2.56 -6.93 10.84
C ASP A 84 2.87 -6.82 9.35
N ILE A 85 1.87 -6.49 8.53
CA ILE A 85 1.96 -6.49 7.08
C ILE A 85 1.42 -5.16 6.55
N LEU A 86 2.21 -4.47 5.74
CA LEU A 86 1.77 -3.32 4.95
C LEU A 86 1.86 -3.66 3.47
N VAL A 87 0.76 -3.52 2.74
CA VAL A 87 0.75 -3.60 1.29
C VAL A 87 0.43 -2.23 0.71
N ASN A 88 1.45 -1.56 0.19
CA ASN A 88 1.32 -0.32 -0.54
C ASN A 88 0.90 -0.62 -1.98
N ASN A 89 -0.42 -0.74 -2.20
CA ASN A 89 -1.01 -1.04 -3.50
C ASN A 89 -1.71 0.17 -4.14
N ALA A 90 -2.09 1.19 -3.37
CA ALA A 90 -2.67 2.41 -3.92
C ALA A 90 -1.78 3.01 -5.02
N GLY A 91 -2.39 3.28 -6.17
CA GLY A 91 -1.72 3.76 -7.36
C GLY A 91 -2.69 3.82 -8.53
N LEU A 92 -2.33 4.60 -9.54
CA LEU A 92 -3.09 4.70 -10.78
C LEU A 92 -2.12 4.71 -11.95
N GLY A 93 -2.36 3.84 -12.93
CA GLY A 93 -1.66 3.87 -14.20
C GLY A 93 -2.04 5.13 -14.97
N THR A 94 -1.08 5.68 -15.71
CA THR A 94 -1.29 6.87 -16.54
C THR A 94 -1.27 6.45 -18.01
N PRO A 95 -2.13 7.00 -18.87
CA PRO A 95 -2.03 6.79 -20.31
C PRO A 95 -0.62 7.13 -20.83
N ALA A 96 -0.21 6.49 -21.92
CA ALA A 96 0.99 6.89 -22.62
C ALA A 96 0.76 8.25 -23.29
N LYS A 97 1.63 9.21 -22.96
CA LYS A 97 1.70 10.55 -23.55
C LYS A 97 3.16 10.89 -23.85
N PRO A 98 3.46 11.60 -24.95
CA PRO A 98 4.74 12.28 -25.13
C PRO A 98 5.07 13.17 -23.94
N VAL A 99 6.36 13.41 -23.68
CA VAL A 99 6.78 14.12 -22.45
C VAL A 99 6.33 15.57 -22.43
N GLU A 100 6.30 16.21 -23.61
CA GLU A 100 5.87 17.57 -23.86
C GLU A 100 4.36 17.78 -23.73
N GLU A 101 3.57 16.71 -23.72
CA GLU A 101 2.10 16.75 -23.54
C GLU A 101 1.68 16.44 -22.10
N ILE A 102 2.62 16.12 -21.21
CA ILE A 102 2.34 15.88 -19.80
C ILE A 102 2.41 17.21 -19.08
N LEU A 103 1.26 17.64 -18.54
CA LEU A 103 1.21 18.87 -17.76
C LEU A 103 1.99 18.69 -16.45
N PRO A 104 2.64 19.75 -15.94
CA PRO A 104 3.31 19.71 -14.63
C PRO A 104 2.42 19.18 -13.51
N GLU A 105 1.13 19.53 -13.52
CA GLU A 105 0.17 19.08 -12.51
C GLU A 105 -0.14 17.58 -12.63
N GLU A 106 -0.19 17.02 -13.85
CA GLU A 106 -0.37 15.58 -14.08
C GLU A 106 0.84 14.79 -13.59
N TRP A 107 2.04 15.33 -13.82
CA TRP A 107 3.29 14.79 -13.29
C TRP A 107 3.23 14.75 -11.76
N ASP A 108 2.95 15.89 -11.13
CA ASP A 108 2.92 16.02 -9.68
C ASP A 108 1.88 15.09 -9.05
N GLN A 109 0.66 15.04 -9.59
CA GLN A 109 -0.38 14.13 -9.12
C GLN A 109 0.06 12.66 -9.19
N THR A 110 0.77 12.28 -10.26
CA THR A 110 1.26 10.91 -10.43
C THR A 110 2.35 10.58 -9.42
N ILE A 111 3.29 11.50 -9.16
CA ILE A 111 4.32 11.34 -8.14
C ILE A 111 3.68 11.28 -6.74
N LEU A 112 2.72 12.15 -6.45
CA LEU A 112 2.01 12.17 -5.17
C LEU A 112 1.34 10.82 -4.90
N LEU A 113 0.56 10.32 -5.87
CA LEU A 113 -0.21 9.09 -5.69
C LEU A 113 0.66 7.82 -5.76
N ASN A 114 1.62 7.72 -6.68
CA ASN A 114 2.35 6.47 -6.92
C ASN A 114 3.67 6.36 -6.15
N LEU A 115 4.21 7.46 -5.60
CA LEU A 115 5.48 7.48 -4.86
C LEU A 115 5.33 8.05 -3.45
N LYS A 116 4.82 9.28 -3.30
CA LYS A 116 4.74 9.93 -1.98
C LYS A 116 3.84 9.14 -1.03
N SER A 117 2.75 8.57 -1.51
CA SER A 117 1.87 7.69 -0.73
C SER A 117 2.63 6.52 -0.09
N VAL A 118 3.52 5.85 -0.83
CA VAL A 118 4.37 4.75 -0.35
C VAL A 118 5.28 5.24 0.77
N TYR A 119 5.92 6.38 0.58
CA TYR A 119 6.73 7.03 1.62
C TYR A 119 5.92 7.32 2.89
N LEU A 120 4.75 7.95 2.77
CA LEU A 120 3.91 8.30 3.91
C LEU A 120 3.48 7.05 4.70
N CYS A 121 3.06 6.00 4.01
CA CYS A 121 2.66 4.75 4.64
C CYS A 121 3.83 4.03 5.32
N ILE A 122 5.02 3.96 4.69
CA ILE A 122 6.20 3.37 5.33
C ILE A 122 6.64 4.20 6.54
N ARG A 123 6.61 5.54 6.45
CA ARG A 123 6.90 6.44 7.58
C ARG A 123 5.98 6.19 8.77
N ALA A 124 4.69 5.94 8.54
CA ALA A 124 3.73 5.61 9.60
C ALA A 124 3.91 4.18 10.14
N ALA A 125 4.24 3.21 9.29
CA ALA A 125 4.44 1.81 9.68
C ALA A 125 5.71 1.59 10.51
N ALA A 126 6.81 2.24 10.12
CA ALA A 126 8.14 2.00 10.67
C ALA A 126 8.21 2.06 12.20
N PRO A 127 7.73 3.10 12.91
CA PRO A 127 7.82 3.15 14.36
C PRO A 127 7.03 2.02 15.04
N VAL A 128 5.88 1.62 14.47
CA VAL A 128 5.07 0.52 14.99
C VAL A 128 5.81 -0.81 14.83
N MET A 129 6.28 -1.10 13.63
CA MET A 129 7.00 -2.34 13.32
C MET A 129 8.36 -2.44 14.04
N LYS A 130 9.09 -1.33 14.19
CA LYS A 130 10.36 -1.28 14.94
C LYS A 130 10.15 -1.64 16.41
N ARG A 131 9.11 -1.08 17.07
CA ARG A 131 8.77 -1.43 18.46
C ARG A 131 8.40 -2.90 18.63
N GLN A 132 7.79 -3.51 17.62
CA GLN A 132 7.41 -4.93 17.64
C GLN A 132 8.55 -5.89 17.28
N GLY A 133 9.64 -5.40 16.70
CA GLY A 133 10.72 -6.24 16.15
C GLY A 133 10.28 -7.11 14.96
N TYR A 134 9.17 -6.75 14.29
CA TYR A 134 8.62 -7.53 13.18
C TYR A 134 7.83 -6.63 12.23
N GLY A 135 8.06 -6.81 10.93
CA GLY A 135 7.24 -6.20 9.88
C GLY A 135 7.49 -6.79 8.50
N ARG A 136 6.47 -6.78 7.64
CA ARG A 136 6.57 -7.15 6.22
C ARG A 136 5.92 -6.05 5.39
N ILE A 137 6.71 -5.36 4.58
CA ILE A 137 6.24 -4.30 3.71
C ILE A 137 6.35 -4.79 2.26
N VAL A 138 5.25 -4.70 1.53
CA VAL A 138 5.16 -5.03 0.09
C VAL A 138 4.74 -3.78 -0.65
N ASN A 139 5.59 -3.31 -1.55
CA ASN A 139 5.31 -2.19 -2.43
C ASN A 139 4.93 -2.72 -3.80
N VAL A 140 3.74 -2.37 -4.29
CA VAL A 140 3.31 -2.74 -5.66
C VAL A 140 3.89 -1.71 -6.63
N SER A 141 4.89 -2.14 -7.40
CA SER A 141 5.51 -1.34 -8.44
C SER A 141 4.89 -1.65 -9.81
N SER A 142 5.70 -1.72 -10.87
CA SER A 142 5.30 -2.06 -12.22
C SER A 142 6.51 -2.48 -13.05
N PHE A 143 6.27 -3.31 -14.06
CA PHE A 143 7.19 -3.53 -15.18
C PHE A 143 7.71 -2.21 -15.77
N ALA A 144 6.85 -1.19 -15.86
CA ALA A 144 7.21 0.14 -16.34
C ALA A 144 8.27 0.85 -15.48
N GLY A 145 8.50 0.42 -14.24
CA GLY A 145 9.56 0.94 -13.38
C GLY A 145 10.95 0.36 -13.68
N LEU A 146 11.04 -0.69 -14.50
CA LEU A 146 12.29 -1.34 -14.90
C LEU A 146 12.58 -1.19 -16.39
N PHE A 147 11.53 -1.20 -17.20
CA PHE A 147 11.65 -1.23 -18.65
C PHE A 147 10.73 -0.20 -19.28
N PHE A 148 11.05 0.17 -20.52
CA PHE A 148 10.17 1.00 -21.34
C PHE A 148 8.81 0.33 -21.53
N SER A 149 7.74 1.09 -21.29
CA SER A 149 6.35 0.65 -21.47
C SER A 149 5.67 1.54 -22.51
N ARG A 150 5.08 0.92 -23.55
CA ARG A 150 4.21 1.62 -24.51
C ARG A 150 2.85 2.00 -23.93
N LEU A 151 2.52 1.48 -22.75
CA LEU A 151 1.22 1.63 -22.10
C LEU A 151 1.25 2.65 -20.96
N SER A 152 2.41 3.26 -20.66
CA SER A 152 2.58 4.14 -19.50
C SER A 152 3.43 5.35 -19.86
N GLY A 153 3.04 6.51 -19.36
CA GLY A 153 3.83 7.74 -19.51
C GLY A 153 5.13 7.74 -18.68
N PRO A 154 6.07 8.64 -18.99
CA PRO A 154 7.35 8.77 -18.28
C PRO A 154 7.19 9.09 -16.79
N HIS A 155 6.21 9.91 -16.41
CA HIS A 155 5.86 10.24 -15.02
C HIS A 155 5.52 8.99 -14.16
N TYR A 156 4.66 8.10 -14.66
CA TYR A 156 4.34 6.84 -13.96
C TYR A 156 5.54 5.89 -13.89
N SER A 157 6.24 5.74 -15.01
CA SER A 157 7.45 4.90 -15.09
C SER A 157 8.52 5.38 -14.10
N SER A 158 8.72 6.70 -14.00
CA SER A 158 9.63 7.33 -13.04
C SER A 158 9.19 7.08 -11.59
N ALA A 159 7.90 7.26 -11.28
CA ALA A 159 7.37 6.98 -9.95
C ALA A 159 7.61 5.52 -9.54
N LYS A 160 7.34 4.56 -10.43
CA LYS A 160 7.51 3.13 -10.15
C LYS A 160 8.98 2.70 -10.09
N ALA A 161 9.86 3.31 -10.88
CA ALA A 161 11.31 3.15 -10.73
C ALA A 161 11.80 3.65 -9.35
N CYS A 162 11.31 4.82 -8.91
CA CYS A 162 11.59 5.35 -7.58
C CYS A 162 11.09 4.44 -6.46
N VAL A 163 9.91 3.82 -6.58
CA VAL A 163 9.41 2.84 -5.60
C VAL A 163 10.37 1.65 -5.46
N ILE A 164 10.96 1.17 -6.57
CA ILE A 164 11.94 0.06 -6.53
C ILE A 164 13.21 0.50 -5.81
N GLY A 165 13.75 1.68 -6.14
CA GLY A 165 14.92 2.24 -5.46
C GLY A 165 14.67 2.46 -3.97
N PHE A 166 13.54 3.07 -3.63
CA PHE A 166 13.12 3.33 -2.25
C PHE A 166 12.95 2.03 -1.46
N THR A 167 12.37 0.99 -2.06
CA THR A 167 12.24 -0.34 -1.45
C THR A 167 13.61 -0.89 -1.01
N ARG A 168 14.63 -0.81 -1.86
CA ARG A 168 15.99 -1.30 -1.53
C ARG A 168 16.58 -0.57 -0.35
N HIS A 169 16.43 0.77 -0.31
CA HIS A 169 16.90 1.58 0.80
C HIS A 169 16.20 1.21 2.11
N MET A 170 14.87 1.13 2.09
CA MET A 170 14.08 0.79 3.27
C MET A 170 14.32 -0.65 3.75
N ALA A 171 14.63 -1.59 2.85
CA ALA A 171 15.03 -2.95 3.24
C ALA A 171 16.34 -2.95 4.05
N ALA A 172 17.33 -2.16 3.62
CA ALA A 172 18.59 -2.02 4.35
C ALA A 172 18.42 -1.27 5.68
N GLU A 173 17.63 -0.19 5.70
CA GLU A 173 17.42 0.62 6.90
C GLU A 173 16.58 -0.11 7.98
N LEU A 174 15.51 -0.80 7.57
CA LEU A 174 14.57 -1.44 8.48
C LEU A 174 14.95 -2.90 8.82
N GLY A 175 15.82 -3.51 8.02
CA GLY A 175 16.30 -4.89 8.20
C GLY A 175 16.81 -5.20 9.62
N PRO A 176 17.67 -4.35 10.24
CA PRO A 176 18.14 -4.54 11.61
C PRO A 176 17.04 -4.65 12.68
N PHE A 177 15.81 -4.22 12.37
CA PHE A 177 14.64 -4.28 13.26
C PHE A 177 13.72 -5.47 12.97
N GLY A 178 14.14 -6.45 12.17
CA GLY A 178 13.33 -7.62 11.80
C GLY A 178 12.24 -7.34 10.74
N ILE A 179 12.37 -6.22 10.03
CA ILE A 179 11.41 -5.76 9.04
C ILE A 179 11.93 -6.04 7.64
N CYS A 180 11.16 -6.76 6.83
CA CYS A 180 11.49 -6.98 5.41
C CYS A 180 10.68 -6.02 4.54
N VAL A 181 11.32 -5.43 3.53
CA VAL A 181 10.68 -4.55 2.55
C VAL A 181 10.98 -5.09 1.15
N ASN A 182 9.94 -5.40 0.38
CA ASN A 182 10.07 -5.97 -0.97
C ASN A 182 9.14 -5.23 -1.95
N SER A 183 9.49 -5.30 -3.23
CA SER A 183 8.68 -4.76 -4.33
C SER A 183 8.21 -5.91 -5.20
N VAL A 184 6.97 -5.81 -5.68
CA VAL A 184 6.36 -6.71 -6.67
C VAL A 184 6.02 -5.93 -7.92
#